data_AF-A0A4R2YKU6-F1
#
_entry.id   AF-A0A4R2YKU6-F1
#
_cell.length_a   1.000
_cell.length_b   1.000
_cell.length_c   1.000
_cell.angle_alpha   90.00
_cell.angle_beta   90.00
_cell.angle_gamma   90.00
#
_symmetry.space_group_name_H-M   'P 1'
#
loop_
_entity.id
_entity.type
_entity.pdbx_description
1 polymer ?
#
loop_
_entity_poly.entity_id
_entity_poly.type
_entity_poly.pdbx_seq_one_letter_code
_entity_poly.pdbx_strand_id
1 'polypeptide(L)'
;MADIELLTLRDDNFYKTAERVIFRDYKCNCTKGWKDADRFMVYRADESGVTEIFSDEVGDSNLDALIEMAKGYLSDRVVISGGHTVVNLDDRFSVSNEVEKSARFCIDYIVKSKEQLNIQPDFLMEINDFYMEKKDGNEIDGANQYRKKATSPYIIPERINSYIKDINKCYGIDIRSFYVSEKTMADRFKRHIKNTVDKNLLFNRQDRNLLMTVDEHTFAIIENNKPTCAAGNAATFRAIRYKVSSNKIFDNYTSHIGVFPLCSRINVLNGYRAASAFYDGLSLPSLLVFFGKSCFE
;
A
#
# COMPACT_ATOMS: atom_id res chain seq x y z
N MET A 1 -11.87 -5.84 13.61
CA MET A 1 -11.85 -5.76 12.13
C MET A 1 -10.60 -6.46 11.66
N ALA A 2 -10.68 -7.16 10.53
CA ALA A 2 -9.49 -7.73 9.90
C ALA A 2 -8.55 -6.60 9.47
N ASP A 3 -7.25 -6.88 9.44
CA ASP A 3 -6.24 -5.86 9.11
C ASP A 3 -6.21 -5.60 7.60
N ILE A 4 -6.46 -6.67 6.85
CA ILE A 4 -6.58 -6.70 5.41
C ILE A 4 -7.96 -7.29 5.13
N GLU A 5 -8.77 -6.56 4.36
CA GLU A 5 -10.18 -6.86 4.13
C GLU A 5 -10.41 -7.33 2.69
N LEU A 6 -11.22 -8.38 2.51
CA LEU A 6 -11.51 -8.93 1.18
C LEU A 6 -12.33 -7.93 0.37
N LEU A 7 -11.91 -7.70 -0.87
CA LEU A 7 -12.67 -6.94 -1.85
C LEU A 7 -13.53 -7.87 -2.68
N THR A 8 -14.76 -7.44 -2.92
CA THR A 8 -15.70 -8.15 -3.79
C THR A 8 -15.79 -7.45 -5.13
N LEU A 9 -15.51 -8.19 -6.21
CA LEU A 9 -15.75 -7.70 -7.57
C LEU A 9 -17.23 -7.36 -7.75
N ARG A 10 -17.50 -6.29 -8.50
CA ARG A 10 -18.85 -5.79 -8.75
C ARG A 10 -19.24 -6.01 -10.20
N ASP A 11 -20.54 -6.23 -10.41
CA ASP A 11 -21.11 -6.23 -11.74
C ASP A 11 -21.26 -4.80 -12.28
N ASP A 12 -21.55 -4.69 -13.58
CA ASP A 12 -21.63 -3.40 -14.25
C ASP A 12 -22.91 -2.63 -13.83
N ASN A 13 -23.92 -3.34 -13.30
CA ASN A 13 -25.15 -2.72 -12.82
C ASN A 13 -24.95 -1.99 -11.48
N PHE A 14 -24.04 -2.50 -10.64
CA PHE A 14 -23.64 -1.86 -9.41
C PHE A 14 -23.12 -0.44 -9.65
N TYR A 15 -22.18 -0.25 -10.58
CA TYR A 15 -21.60 1.08 -10.86
C TYR A 15 -22.60 2.08 -11.46
N LYS A 16 -23.68 1.59 -12.08
CA LYS A 16 -24.77 2.43 -12.63
C LYS A 16 -25.75 2.90 -11.56
N THR A 17 -25.91 2.14 -10.48
CA THR A 17 -26.99 2.35 -9.50
C THR A 17 -26.49 2.80 -8.13
N ALA A 18 -25.27 2.44 -7.76
CA ALA A 18 -24.68 2.80 -6.48
C ALA A 18 -24.35 4.30 -6.42
N GLU A 19 -24.49 4.89 -5.22
CA GLU A 19 -24.12 6.29 -4.96
C GLU A 19 -22.68 6.55 -5.40
N ARG A 20 -22.45 7.44 -6.35
CA ARG A 20 -21.10 7.76 -6.87
C ARG A 20 -20.38 8.79 -6.02
N VAL A 21 -21.13 9.79 -5.56
CA VAL A 21 -20.60 10.98 -4.90
C VAL A 21 -20.92 10.92 -3.42
N ILE A 22 -19.90 10.92 -2.57
CA ILE A 22 -20.03 11.02 -1.12
C ILE A 22 -20.01 12.49 -0.67
N PHE A 23 -19.14 13.31 -1.28
CA PHE A 23 -19.00 14.73 -0.96
C PHE A 23 -18.49 15.52 -2.19
N ARG A 24 -19.35 16.38 -2.76
CA ARG A 24 -19.10 17.10 -4.04
C ARG A 24 -17.94 18.09 -4.00
N ASP A 25 -17.70 18.71 -2.84
CA ASP A 25 -16.68 19.73 -2.68
C ASP A 25 -15.32 19.13 -2.29
N TYR A 26 -15.16 17.80 -2.37
CA TYR A 26 -13.89 17.15 -2.06
C TYR A 26 -12.81 17.48 -3.09
N LYS A 27 -11.59 17.71 -2.60
CA LYS A 27 -10.40 17.84 -3.43
C LYS A 27 -9.65 16.51 -3.46
N CYS A 28 -9.67 15.86 -4.62
CA CYS A 28 -8.87 14.67 -4.85
C CYS A 28 -7.39 15.04 -4.98
N ASN A 29 -6.59 14.58 -4.03
CA ASN A 29 -5.15 14.85 -3.97
C ASN A 29 -4.30 13.86 -4.81
N CYS A 30 -4.94 12.95 -5.55
CA CYS A 30 -4.30 11.93 -6.39
C CYS A 30 -3.91 12.40 -7.80
N THR A 31 -4.00 13.68 -8.14
CA THR A 31 -3.83 14.16 -9.52
C THR A 31 -2.38 14.38 -9.95
N LYS A 32 -1.40 13.81 -9.24
CA LYS A 32 0.00 13.88 -9.66
C LYS A 32 0.22 12.96 -10.87
N GLY A 33 0.54 13.56 -12.02
CA GLY A 33 0.87 12.83 -13.24
C GLY A 33 2.19 12.07 -13.14
N TRP A 34 2.29 10.90 -13.79
CA TRP A 34 3.60 10.33 -14.16
C TRP A 34 4.32 11.28 -15.11
N LYS A 35 5.64 11.42 -14.95
CA LYS A 35 6.46 12.22 -15.86
C LYS A 35 7.33 11.26 -16.67
N ASP A 36 7.53 11.52 -17.96
CA ASP A 36 8.24 10.57 -18.84
C ASP A 36 9.74 10.38 -18.51
N ALA A 37 10.27 11.06 -17.49
CA ALA A 37 11.66 10.96 -17.01
C ALA A 37 11.79 10.13 -15.70
N ASP A 38 10.90 9.16 -15.50
CA ASP A 38 10.80 8.40 -14.26
C ASP A 38 11.69 7.15 -14.27
N ARG A 39 12.29 6.82 -13.13
CA ARG A 39 13.09 5.59 -12.94
C ARG A 39 12.23 4.46 -12.37
N PHE A 40 12.47 3.25 -12.85
CA PHE A 40 12.02 2.01 -12.22
C PHE A 40 13.10 1.55 -11.24
N MET A 41 12.81 1.60 -9.94
CA MET A 41 13.75 1.20 -8.90
C MET A 41 13.18 0.05 -8.09
N VAL A 42 14.00 -0.96 -7.81
CA VAL A 42 13.63 -2.08 -6.95
C VAL A 42 14.59 -2.16 -5.77
N TYR A 43 14.01 -2.15 -4.58
CA TYR A 43 14.70 -2.43 -3.33
C TYR A 43 14.33 -3.82 -2.86
N ARG A 44 15.34 -4.59 -2.46
CA ARG A 44 15.18 -5.81 -1.67
C ARG A 44 15.11 -5.43 -0.20
N ALA A 45 14.13 -5.96 0.53
CA ALA A 45 13.97 -5.71 1.95
C ALA A 45 13.70 -7.04 2.68
N ASP A 46 14.68 -7.51 3.45
CA ASP A 46 14.61 -8.78 4.19
C ASP A 46 15.28 -8.62 5.58
N GLU A 47 15.63 -9.72 6.24
CA GLU A 47 16.30 -9.71 7.54
C GLU A 47 17.71 -9.09 7.48
N SER A 48 18.34 -9.06 6.31
CA SER A 48 19.64 -8.41 6.09
C SER A 48 19.54 -6.89 5.93
N GLY A 49 18.33 -6.34 5.92
CA GLY A 49 18.06 -4.92 5.77
C GLY A 49 17.46 -4.58 4.41
N VAL A 50 17.67 -3.33 3.98
CA VAL A 50 17.08 -2.76 2.77
C VAL A 50 18.19 -2.36 1.80
N THR A 51 18.17 -2.89 0.57
CA THR A 51 19.21 -2.66 -0.44
C THR A 51 18.59 -2.40 -1.80
N GLU A 52 19.09 -1.38 -2.51
CA GLU A 52 18.75 -1.17 -3.92
C GLU A 52 19.39 -2.27 -4.77
N ILE A 53 18.59 -2.99 -5.55
CA ILE A 53 19.08 -4.11 -6.38
C ILE A 53 18.87 -3.89 -7.88
N PHE A 54 18.03 -2.94 -8.26
CA PHE A 54 17.78 -2.61 -9.65
C PHE A 54 17.40 -1.14 -9.79
N SER A 55 17.93 -0.50 -10.82
CA SER A 55 17.49 0.83 -11.21
C SER A 55 17.69 1.05 -12.70
N ASP A 56 16.59 1.32 -13.40
CA ASP A 56 16.56 1.53 -14.84
C ASP A 56 15.50 2.59 -15.19
N GLU A 57 15.38 2.94 -16.47
CA GLU A 57 14.26 3.71 -16.99
C GLU A 57 12.96 2.89 -16.95
N VAL A 58 11.83 3.58 -16.82
CA VAL A 58 10.52 2.94 -16.93
C VAL A 58 10.29 2.49 -18.38
N GLY A 59 9.92 1.23 -18.58
CA GLY A 59 9.67 0.65 -19.90
C GLY A 59 9.01 -0.73 -19.85
N ASP A 60 8.65 -1.25 -21.02
CA ASP A 60 7.87 -2.50 -21.17
C ASP A 60 8.58 -3.73 -20.56
N SER A 61 9.91 -3.71 -20.50
CA SER A 61 10.72 -4.80 -19.93
C SER A 61 10.70 -4.84 -18.40
N ASN A 62 10.22 -3.80 -17.71
CA ASN A 62 10.26 -3.74 -16.26
C ASN A 62 9.48 -4.88 -15.60
N LEU A 63 8.38 -5.33 -16.21
CA LEU A 63 7.59 -6.45 -15.70
C LEU A 63 8.38 -7.77 -15.76
N ASP A 64 9.07 -8.01 -16.87
CA ASP A 64 9.97 -9.16 -17.03
C ASP A 64 11.11 -9.12 -16.01
N ALA A 65 11.76 -7.97 -15.86
CA ALA A 65 12.83 -7.78 -14.90
C ALA A 65 12.37 -8.11 -13.46
N LEU A 66 11.16 -7.67 -13.08
CA LEU A 66 10.59 -7.96 -11.78
C LEU A 66 10.29 -9.45 -11.58
N ILE A 67 9.78 -10.13 -12.61
CA ILE A 67 9.54 -11.59 -12.57
C ILE A 67 10.85 -12.35 -12.38
N GLU A 68 11.91 -11.98 -13.11
CA GLU A 68 13.23 -12.60 -12.95
C GLU A 68 13.81 -12.38 -11.56
N MET A 69 13.74 -11.15 -11.03
CA MET A 69 14.20 -10.84 -9.67
C MET A 69 13.41 -11.61 -8.60
N ALA A 70 12.13 -11.87 -8.84
CA ALA A 70 11.25 -12.57 -7.90
C ALA A 70 11.54 -14.07 -7.74
N LYS A 71 12.11 -14.74 -8.76
CA LYS A 71 12.36 -16.19 -8.78
C LYS A 71 13.16 -16.70 -7.57
N GLY A 72 14.13 -15.94 -7.11
CA GLY A 72 15.01 -16.30 -6.00
C GLY A 72 14.55 -15.78 -4.64
N TYR A 73 13.39 -15.12 -4.58
CA TYR A 73 13.05 -14.23 -3.47
C TYR A 73 11.66 -14.46 -2.87
N LEU A 74 10.71 -14.94 -3.68
CA LEU A 74 9.34 -15.17 -3.24
C LEU A 74 9.11 -16.61 -2.80
N SER A 75 8.21 -16.77 -1.83
CA SER A 75 7.76 -18.04 -1.25
C SER A 75 6.34 -18.40 -1.72
N ASP A 76 5.78 -19.51 -1.24
CA ASP A 76 4.48 -20.03 -1.68
C ASP A 76 3.28 -19.10 -1.42
N ARG A 77 3.36 -18.20 -0.41
CA ARG A 77 2.28 -17.25 -0.05
C ARG A 77 2.72 -15.81 -0.29
N VAL A 78 2.46 -15.31 -1.49
CA VAL A 78 2.80 -13.96 -1.91
C VAL A 78 1.59 -13.05 -1.92
N VAL A 79 1.77 -11.80 -1.51
CA VAL A 79 0.87 -10.71 -1.83
C VAL A 79 1.63 -9.67 -2.67
N ILE A 80 1.00 -9.19 -3.74
CA ILE A 80 1.46 -8.01 -4.47
C ILE A 80 0.56 -6.84 -4.11
N SER A 81 1.14 -5.78 -3.56
CA SER A 81 0.42 -4.53 -3.30
C SER A 81 0.72 -3.50 -4.36
N GLY A 82 -0.31 -2.75 -4.75
CA GLY A 82 -0.21 -1.68 -5.74
C GLY A 82 -1.57 -1.07 -6.01
N GLY A 83 -1.63 -0.15 -6.98
CA GLY A 83 -2.84 0.65 -7.16
C GLY A 83 -3.16 1.48 -5.92
N HIS A 84 -2.13 1.91 -5.19
CA HIS A 84 -2.30 2.71 -3.99
C HIS A 84 -3.08 3.99 -4.34
N THR A 85 -4.28 4.09 -3.79
CA THR A 85 -5.28 5.08 -4.15
C THR A 85 -5.57 6.03 -2.98
N VAL A 86 -5.95 7.27 -3.26
CA VAL A 86 -6.62 8.14 -2.27
C VAL A 86 -8.12 7.95 -2.44
N VAL A 87 -8.85 7.93 -1.32
CA VAL A 87 -10.31 7.94 -1.37
C VAL A 87 -10.81 9.15 -2.15
N ASN A 88 -11.46 8.92 -3.29
CA ASN A 88 -12.15 9.99 -3.98
C ASN A 88 -13.61 10.13 -3.50
N LEU A 89 -13.91 11.17 -2.73
CA LEU A 89 -15.27 11.42 -2.25
C LEU A 89 -16.17 12.08 -3.30
N ASP A 90 -15.60 12.71 -4.33
CA ASP A 90 -16.39 13.34 -5.40
C ASP A 90 -16.83 12.32 -6.46
N ASP A 91 -16.04 11.27 -6.67
CA ASP A 91 -16.35 10.11 -7.50
C ASP A 91 -15.60 8.88 -6.98
N ARG A 92 -16.26 8.08 -6.14
CA ARG A 92 -15.63 6.93 -5.48
C ARG A 92 -15.34 5.75 -6.42
N PHE A 93 -15.77 5.82 -7.68
CA PHE A 93 -15.51 4.78 -8.68
C PHE A 93 -14.36 5.15 -9.61
N SER A 94 -13.85 6.37 -9.51
CA SER A 94 -12.77 6.91 -10.32
C SER A 94 -11.46 6.97 -9.55
N VAL A 95 -10.37 6.72 -10.27
CA VAL A 95 -8.99 6.88 -9.80
C VAL A 95 -8.17 7.55 -10.89
N SER A 96 -7.00 8.07 -10.53
CA SER A 96 -6.07 8.63 -11.52
C SER A 96 -5.48 7.54 -12.41
N ASN A 97 -4.96 7.94 -13.57
CA ASN A 97 -4.35 7.01 -14.53
C ASN A 97 -3.12 6.30 -13.93
N GLU A 98 -2.41 6.93 -13.00
CA GLU A 98 -1.22 6.42 -12.32
C GLU A 98 -1.57 5.26 -11.39
N VAL A 99 -2.65 5.43 -10.62
CA VAL A 99 -3.21 4.40 -9.77
C VAL A 99 -3.68 3.22 -10.63
N GLU A 100 -4.39 3.50 -11.73
CA GLU A 100 -4.83 2.47 -12.67
C GLU A 100 -3.64 1.71 -13.29
N LYS A 101 -2.60 2.42 -13.76
CA LYS A 101 -1.39 1.81 -14.35
C LYS A 101 -0.67 0.91 -13.35
N SER A 102 -0.50 1.37 -12.11
CA SER A 102 0.11 0.56 -11.05
C SER A 102 -0.71 -0.69 -10.72
N ALA A 103 -2.03 -0.57 -10.65
CA ALA A 103 -2.91 -1.71 -10.43
C ALA A 103 -2.83 -2.72 -11.59
N ARG A 104 -2.86 -2.25 -12.84
CA ARG A 104 -2.69 -3.08 -14.03
C ARG A 104 -1.35 -3.79 -14.04
N PHE A 105 -0.25 -3.08 -13.76
CA PHE A 105 1.09 -3.68 -13.63
C PHE A 105 1.11 -4.84 -12.61
N CYS A 106 0.44 -4.68 -11.46
CA CYS A 106 0.33 -5.74 -10.46
C CYS A 106 -0.50 -6.93 -10.95
N ILE A 107 -1.62 -6.66 -11.61
CA ILE A 107 -2.50 -7.69 -12.17
C ILE A 107 -1.79 -8.48 -13.28
N ASP A 108 -1.05 -7.80 -14.15
CA ASP A 108 -0.25 -8.43 -15.20
C ASP A 108 0.89 -9.27 -14.60
N TYR A 109 1.49 -8.78 -13.51
CA TYR A 109 2.46 -9.58 -12.74
C TYR A 109 1.84 -10.87 -12.21
N ILE A 110 0.61 -10.83 -11.67
CA ILE A 110 -0.06 -12.05 -11.16
C ILE A 110 -0.23 -13.08 -12.27
N VAL A 111 -0.70 -12.65 -13.45
CA VAL A 111 -0.85 -13.52 -14.63
C VAL A 111 0.49 -14.15 -14.99
N LYS A 112 1.51 -13.31 -15.18
CA LYS A 112 2.84 -13.75 -15.63
C LYS A 112 3.55 -14.64 -14.61
N SER A 113 3.37 -14.35 -13.32
CA SER A 113 3.85 -15.18 -12.21
C SER A 113 3.17 -16.55 -12.22
N LYS A 114 1.86 -16.61 -12.52
CA LYS A 114 1.13 -17.87 -12.63
C LYS A 114 1.63 -18.71 -13.80
N GLU A 115 1.86 -18.09 -14.96
CA GLU A 115 2.34 -18.77 -16.16
C GLU A 115 3.79 -19.25 -16.05
N GLN A 116 4.68 -18.41 -15.52
CA GLN A 116 6.13 -18.67 -15.55
C GLN A 116 6.67 -19.33 -14.27
N LEU A 117 6.07 -19.01 -13.11
CA LEU A 117 6.55 -19.46 -11.79
C LEU A 117 5.59 -20.45 -11.12
N ASN A 118 4.39 -20.65 -11.67
CA ASN A 118 3.28 -21.40 -11.06
C ASN A 118 2.89 -20.87 -9.66
N ILE A 119 3.05 -19.57 -9.42
CA ILE A 119 2.65 -18.87 -8.20
C ILE A 119 1.56 -17.87 -8.55
N GLN A 120 0.52 -17.75 -7.73
CA GLN A 120 -0.53 -16.74 -7.90
C GLN A 120 -0.57 -15.82 -6.67
N PRO A 121 0.10 -14.66 -6.73
CA PRO A 121 0.01 -13.68 -5.65
C PRO A 121 -1.43 -13.19 -5.45
N ASP A 122 -1.81 -12.94 -4.20
CA ASP A 122 -3.02 -12.18 -3.91
C ASP A 122 -2.78 -10.69 -4.19
N PHE A 123 -3.82 -9.96 -4.59
CA PHE A 123 -3.73 -8.54 -4.88
C PHE A 123 -4.16 -7.69 -3.68
N LEU A 124 -3.31 -6.77 -3.21
CA LEU A 124 -3.61 -5.86 -2.12
C LEU A 124 -3.63 -4.40 -2.61
N MET A 125 -4.76 -3.73 -2.45
CA MET A 125 -4.88 -2.31 -2.75
C MET A 125 -4.85 -1.48 -1.46
N GLU A 126 -3.76 -0.74 -1.28
CA GLU A 126 -3.60 0.18 -0.17
C GLU A 126 -4.42 1.46 -0.44
N ILE A 127 -5.10 1.99 0.57
CA ILE A 127 -5.95 3.18 0.45
C ILE A 127 -5.50 4.24 1.44
N ASN A 128 -5.05 5.36 0.91
CA ASN A 128 -4.79 6.56 1.69
C ASN A 128 -6.11 7.26 2.01
N ASP A 129 -6.51 7.17 3.28
CA ASP A 129 -7.71 7.80 3.83
C ASP A 129 -7.39 8.84 4.92
N PHE A 130 -6.18 9.44 4.87
CA PHE A 130 -5.72 10.44 5.84
C PHE A 130 -6.29 11.84 5.59
N TYR A 131 -6.32 12.27 4.33
CA TYR A 131 -6.54 13.67 3.97
C TYR A 131 -7.89 13.85 3.28
N MET A 132 -8.77 14.60 3.93
CA MET A 132 -10.08 15.01 3.41
C MET A 132 -10.16 16.53 3.41
N GLU A 133 -9.78 17.13 2.29
CA GLU A 133 -9.76 18.57 2.05
C GLU A 133 -10.90 18.95 1.11
N LYS A 134 -11.50 20.12 1.33
CA LYS A 134 -12.44 20.74 0.40
C LYS A 134 -11.68 21.37 -0.77
N LYS A 135 -12.35 21.63 -1.89
CA LYS A 135 -11.78 22.30 -3.08
C LYS A 135 -11.24 23.71 -2.78
N ASP A 136 -11.77 24.36 -1.75
CA ASP A 136 -11.36 25.69 -1.30
C ASP A 136 -10.14 25.67 -0.34
N GLY A 137 -9.60 24.49 -0.02
CA GLY A 137 -8.45 24.33 0.88
C GLY A 137 -8.80 24.14 2.35
N ASN A 138 -10.09 24.22 2.72
CA ASN A 138 -10.52 24.03 4.10
C ASN A 138 -10.69 22.54 4.46
N GLU A 139 -10.59 22.19 5.74
CA GLU A 139 -10.89 20.82 6.19
C GLU A 139 -12.38 20.49 6.01
N ILE A 140 -12.67 19.21 5.71
CA ILE A 140 -14.05 18.72 5.59
C ILE A 140 -14.66 18.49 6.98
N ASP A 141 -15.70 19.25 7.31
CA ASP A 141 -16.54 18.98 8.48
C ASP A 141 -17.15 17.58 8.40
N GLY A 142 -17.05 16.80 9.49
CA GLY A 142 -17.56 15.42 9.49
C GLY A 142 -16.69 14.41 8.72
N ALA A 143 -15.45 14.76 8.36
CA ALA A 143 -14.43 13.90 7.73
C ALA A 143 -14.52 12.41 8.11
N ASN A 144 -14.61 12.08 9.40
CA ASN A 144 -14.70 10.68 9.86
C ASN A 144 -15.91 9.89 9.31
N GLN A 145 -17.06 10.55 9.11
CA GLN A 145 -18.25 9.91 8.55
C GLN A 145 -18.06 9.60 7.07
N TYR A 146 -17.53 10.54 6.29
CA TYR A 146 -17.26 10.35 4.87
C TYR A 146 -16.22 9.26 4.63
N ARG A 147 -15.15 9.24 5.44
CA ARG A 147 -14.16 8.18 5.44
C ARG A 147 -14.79 6.81 5.64
N LYS A 148 -15.62 6.64 6.68
CA LYS A 148 -16.32 5.36 6.93
C LYS A 148 -17.20 4.94 5.76
N LYS A 149 -17.93 5.88 5.15
CA LYS A 149 -18.77 5.61 3.96
C LYS A 149 -17.93 5.16 2.75
N ALA A 150 -16.71 5.67 2.63
CA ALA A 150 -15.84 5.35 1.51
C ALA A 150 -15.05 4.05 1.70
N THR A 151 -14.70 3.70 2.94
CA THR A 151 -13.81 2.56 3.23
C THR A 151 -14.51 1.34 3.81
N SER A 152 -15.83 1.35 4.04
CA SER A 152 -16.53 0.22 4.67
C SER A 152 -17.96 0.02 4.13
N PRO A 153 -18.18 -0.90 3.16
CA PRO A 153 -17.14 -1.65 2.45
C PRO A 153 -16.44 -0.76 1.42
N TYR A 154 -15.14 -0.94 1.25
CA TYR A 154 -14.45 -0.33 0.13
C TYR A 154 -14.89 -0.97 -1.20
N ILE A 155 -14.95 -0.16 -2.25
CA ILE A 155 -15.40 -0.53 -3.59
C ILE A 155 -14.21 -0.40 -4.53
N ILE A 156 -13.88 -1.48 -5.25
CA ILE A 156 -12.84 -1.44 -6.28
C ILE A 156 -13.26 -0.42 -7.35
N PRO A 157 -12.39 0.52 -7.76
CA PRO A 157 -12.67 1.45 -8.86
C PRO A 157 -13.08 0.72 -10.14
N GLU A 158 -14.02 1.29 -10.88
CA GLU A 158 -14.71 0.62 -11.99
C GLU A 158 -13.75 0.06 -13.03
N ARG A 159 -12.75 0.85 -13.44
CA ARG A 159 -11.75 0.44 -14.43
C ARG A 159 -10.86 -0.70 -13.97
N ILE A 160 -10.44 -0.69 -12.70
CA ILE A 160 -9.62 -1.77 -12.12
C ILE A 160 -10.47 -3.04 -11.97
N ASN A 161 -11.72 -2.90 -11.53
CA ASN A 161 -12.65 -4.03 -11.39
C ASN A 161 -12.91 -4.73 -12.73
N SER A 162 -13.16 -3.94 -13.79
CA SER A 162 -13.34 -4.50 -15.14
C SER A 162 -12.08 -5.21 -15.62
N TYR A 163 -10.91 -4.63 -15.39
CA TYR A 163 -9.65 -5.26 -15.78
C TYR A 163 -9.42 -6.59 -15.06
N ILE A 164 -9.68 -6.68 -13.75
CA ILE A 164 -9.59 -7.95 -13.01
C ILE A 164 -10.56 -8.99 -13.59
N LYS A 165 -11.81 -8.61 -13.89
CA LYS A 165 -12.81 -9.53 -14.47
C LYS A 165 -12.38 -10.06 -15.83
N ASP A 166 -11.85 -9.19 -16.68
CA ASP A 166 -11.36 -9.55 -18.01
C ASP A 166 -10.17 -10.51 -17.92
N ILE A 167 -9.22 -10.23 -17.03
CA ILE A 167 -8.05 -11.07 -16.79
C ILE A 167 -8.45 -12.44 -16.22
N ASN A 168 -9.32 -12.49 -15.20
CA ASN A 168 -9.84 -13.74 -14.64
C ASN A 168 -10.48 -14.62 -15.73
N LYS A 169 -11.25 -14.01 -16.64
CA LYS A 169 -11.89 -14.70 -17.76
C LYS A 169 -10.88 -15.18 -18.82
N CYS A 170 -9.97 -14.31 -19.24
CA CYS A 170 -9.02 -14.59 -20.32
C CYS A 170 -8.00 -15.67 -19.93
N TYR A 171 -7.51 -15.65 -18.70
CA TYR A 171 -6.45 -16.54 -18.23
C TYR A 171 -6.96 -17.69 -17.36
N GLY A 172 -8.27 -17.74 -17.07
CA GLY A 172 -8.85 -18.77 -16.21
C GLY A 172 -8.32 -18.74 -14.78
N ILE A 173 -7.98 -17.55 -14.27
CA ILE A 173 -7.49 -17.33 -12.91
C ILE A 173 -8.55 -16.70 -12.03
N ASP A 174 -8.39 -16.81 -10.72
CA ASP A 174 -9.25 -16.14 -9.73
C ASP A 174 -8.41 -15.21 -8.86
N ILE A 175 -8.23 -13.97 -9.30
CA ILE A 175 -7.49 -12.96 -8.54
C ILE A 175 -8.30 -12.59 -7.30
N ARG A 176 -7.79 -12.98 -6.14
CA ARG A 176 -8.30 -12.53 -4.84
C ARG A 176 -7.74 -11.15 -4.54
N SER A 177 -8.64 -10.20 -4.36
CA SER A 177 -8.30 -8.80 -4.11
C SER A 177 -8.64 -8.43 -2.68
N PHE A 178 -7.77 -7.63 -2.06
CA PHE A 178 -7.92 -7.14 -0.70
C PHE A 178 -7.66 -5.65 -0.62
N TYR A 179 -8.09 -5.00 0.45
CA TYR A 179 -7.69 -3.64 0.77
C TYR A 179 -7.21 -3.46 2.20
N VAL A 180 -6.51 -2.35 2.41
CA VAL A 180 -6.14 -1.85 3.72
C VAL A 180 -6.24 -0.33 3.78
N SER A 181 -6.78 0.20 4.87
CA SER A 181 -6.78 1.65 5.15
C SER A 181 -5.46 2.07 5.80
N GLU A 182 -4.71 2.94 5.14
CA GLU A 182 -3.45 3.44 5.67
C GLU A 182 -3.63 4.20 6.98
N LYS A 183 -4.70 5.00 7.10
CA LYS A 183 -4.98 5.72 8.35
C LYS A 183 -5.21 4.75 9.50
N THR A 184 -5.96 3.67 9.25
CA THR A 184 -6.22 2.64 10.26
C THR A 184 -4.93 1.94 10.67
N MET A 185 -4.02 1.68 9.73
CA MET A 185 -2.69 1.11 10.00
C MET A 185 -1.80 2.08 10.77
N ALA A 186 -1.75 3.34 10.40
CA ALA A 186 -0.92 4.34 11.09
C ALA A 186 -1.42 4.62 12.51
N ASP A 187 -2.73 4.77 12.70
CA ASP A 187 -3.33 4.88 14.03
C ASP A 187 -3.05 3.63 14.88
N ARG A 188 -2.95 2.47 14.23
CA ARG A 188 -2.60 1.20 14.90
C ARG A 188 -1.14 1.18 15.33
N PHE A 189 -0.20 1.53 14.47
CA PHE A 189 1.21 1.63 14.85
C PHE A 189 1.38 2.58 16.04
N LYS A 190 0.74 3.75 15.98
CA LYS A 190 0.69 4.72 17.09
C LYS A 190 0.15 4.11 18.39
N ARG A 191 -0.85 3.24 18.33
CA ARG A 191 -1.35 2.50 19.51
C ARG A 191 -0.35 1.47 20.02
N HIS A 192 0.29 0.72 19.14
CA HIS A 192 1.26 -0.31 19.53
C HIS A 192 2.45 0.28 20.28
N ILE A 193 2.98 1.40 19.81
CA ILE A 193 4.14 2.03 20.44
C ILE A 193 3.79 2.76 21.75
N LYS A 194 2.52 3.14 21.97
CA LYS A 194 2.09 4.05 23.06
C LYS A 194 2.63 3.67 24.44
N ASN A 195 2.70 2.37 24.74
CA ASN A 195 3.09 1.87 26.05
C ASN A 195 4.57 1.45 26.14
N THR A 196 5.29 1.49 25.01
CA THR A 196 6.70 1.09 24.91
C THR A 196 7.62 2.27 24.65
N VAL A 197 7.10 3.43 24.24
CA VAL A 197 7.90 4.62 23.86
C VAL A 197 8.99 4.92 24.87
N ASP A 198 8.63 5.10 26.14
CA ASP A 198 9.58 5.58 27.15
C ASP A 198 10.54 4.47 27.68
N LYS A 199 10.37 3.23 27.19
CA LYS A 199 11.17 2.06 27.59
C LYS A 199 12.00 1.47 26.44
N ASN A 200 11.71 1.86 25.20
CA ASN A 200 12.33 1.31 24.01
C ASN A 200 13.31 2.34 23.45
N LEU A 201 14.59 1.97 23.40
CA LEU A 201 15.71 2.82 22.98
C LEU A 201 15.62 3.28 21.52
N LEU A 202 14.80 2.61 20.69
CA LEU A 202 14.58 3.01 19.31
C LEU A 202 13.84 4.34 19.21
N PHE A 203 13.11 4.78 20.25
CA PHE A 203 12.29 5.98 20.19
C PHE A 203 12.92 7.17 20.91
N ASN A 204 12.85 8.33 20.27
CA ASN A 204 13.32 9.59 20.83
C ASN A 204 12.27 10.69 20.65
N ARG A 205 11.93 11.40 21.73
CA ARG A 205 10.99 12.52 21.70
C ARG A 205 11.74 13.81 21.40
N GLN A 206 11.31 14.51 20.36
CA GLN A 206 11.80 15.85 20.03
C GLN A 206 10.60 16.77 19.87
N ASP A 207 10.38 17.65 20.85
CA ASP A 207 9.22 18.55 20.93
C ASP A 207 7.88 17.81 20.75
N ARG A 208 7.16 18.10 19.67
CA ARG A 208 5.85 17.50 19.32
C ARG A 208 5.98 16.24 18.46
N ASN A 209 7.21 15.82 18.18
CA ASN A 209 7.52 14.72 17.28
C ASN A 209 8.05 13.52 18.06
N LEU A 210 7.74 12.33 17.55
CA LEU A 210 8.35 11.09 17.98
C LEU A 210 9.17 10.55 16.82
N LEU A 211 10.48 10.49 17.03
CA LEU A 211 11.43 9.92 16.08
C LEU A 211 11.71 8.47 16.45
N MET A 212 12.03 7.68 15.43
CA MET A 212 12.57 6.35 15.56
C MET A 212 13.96 6.33 14.93
N THR A 213 14.92 5.74 15.63
CA THR A 213 16.28 5.49 15.13
C THR A 213 16.45 3.99 14.95
N VAL A 214 16.76 3.58 13.72
CA VAL A 214 17.05 2.20 13.33
C VAL A 214 18.35 2.24 12.52
N ASP A 215 19.37 1.55 13.03
CA ASP A 215 20.73 1.61 12.49
C ASP A 215 21.22 3.08 12.34
N GLU A 216 21.73 3.47 11.18
CA GLU A 216 22.13 4.84 10.87
C GLU A 216 20.98 5.80 10.50
N HIS A 217 19.73 5.31 10.47
CA HIS A 217 18.58 6.08 10.01
C HIS A 217 17.76 6.61 11.18
N THR A 218 17.51 7.93 11.20
CA THR A 218 16.56 8.56 12.13
C THR A 218 15.44 9.22 11.33
N PHE A 219 14.19 8.90 11.67
CA PHE A 219 13.02 9.39 10.96
C PHE A 219 11.81 9.54 11.88
N ALA A 220 10.86 10.39 11.50
CA ALA A 220 9.66 10.62 12.29
C ALA A 220 8.61 9.53 12.07
N ILE A 221 8.05 9.01 13.16
CA ILE A 221 6.90 8.11 13.16
C ILE A 221 5.63 8.82 13.66
N ILE A 222 5.78 9.91 14.41
CA ILE A 222 4.71 10.84 14.75
C ILE A 222 5.24 12.27 14.54
N GLU A 223 4.51 13.07 13.79
CA GLU A 223 4.78 14.51 13.62
C GLU A 223 3.56 15.31 14.05
N ASN A 224 3.74 16.32 14.90
CA ASN A 224 2.64 17.15 15.40
C ASN A 224 1.44 16.33 15.92
N ASN A 225 1.72 15.29 16.71
CA ASN A 225 0.73 14.31 17.21
C ASN A 225 -0.03 13.48 16.16
N LYS A 226 0.32 13.57 14.87
CA LYS A 226 -0.25 12.75 13.79
C LYS A 226 0.75 11.66 13.37
N PRO A 227 0.33 10.41 13.16
CA PRO A 227 1.26 9.38 12.69
C PRO A 227 1.70 9.68 11.24
N THR A 228 2.94 9.34 10.90
CA THR A 228 3.51 9.57 9.56
C THR A 228 3.20 8.40 8.61
N CYS A 229 3.50 8.57 7.31
CA CYS A 229 3.40 7.48 6.33
C CYS A 229 4.33 6.30 6.67
N ALA A 230 5.49 6.55 7.28
CA ALA A 230 6.38 5.48 7.76
C ALA A 230 5.68 4.61 8.83
N ALA A 231 4.94 5.23 9.76
CA ALA A 231 4.15 4.50 10.75
C ALA A 231 3.02 3.67 10.10
N GLY A 232 2.37 4.21 9.06
CA GLY A 232 1.38 3.49 8.26
C GLY A 232 1.97 2.24 7.59
N ASN A 233 3.03 2.42 6.81
CA ASN A 233 3.76 1.34 6.15
C ASN A 233 4.22 0.26 7.14
N ALA A 234 4.73 0.67 8.32
CA ALA A 234 5.21 -0.28 9.31
C ALA A 234 4.11 -1.23 9.82
N ALA A 235 2.92 -0.70 10.09
CA ALA A 235 1.77 -1.52 10.45
C ALA A 235 1.23 -2.35 9.27
N THR A 236 1.29 -1.83 8.04
CA THR A 236 0.91 -2.57 6.83
C THR A 236 1.80 -3.79 6.61
N PHE A 237 3.12 -3.65 6.64
CA PHE A 237 4.05 -4.80 6.52
C PHE A 237 3.77 -5.87 7.59
N ARG A 238 3.50 -5.43 8.81
CA ARG A 238 3.13 -6.33 9.90
C ARG A 238 1.79 -7.03 9.67
N ALA A 239 0.80 -6.36 9.08
CA ALA A 239 -0.49 -6.96 8.71
C ALA A 239 -0.39 -7.94 7.53
N ILE A 240 0.51 -7.65 6.58
CA ILE A 240 0.86 -8.56 5.49
C ILE A 240 1.49 -9.83 6.06
N ARG A 241 2.47 -9.69 6.96
CA ARG A 241 3.16 -10.86 7.52
C ARG A 241 2.26 -11.65 8.48
N TYR A 242 1.51 -10.96 9.34
CA TYR A 242 0.84 -11.57 10.48
C TYR A 242 -0.66 -11.29 10.52
N LYS A 243 -1.44 -12.36 10.62
CA LYS A 243 -2.87 -12.32 10.95
C LYS A 243 -3.07 -12.53 12.44
N VAL A 244 -3.72 -11.57 13.10
CA VAL A 244 -4.02 -11.67 14.54
C VAL A 244 -5.47 -12.06 14.72
N SER A 245 -5.71 -13.11 15.49
CA SER A 245 -7.01 -13.42 16.07
C SER A 245 -6.92 -13.39 17.60
N SER A 246 -8.06 -13.46 18.28
CA SER A 246 -8.30 -13.07 19.68
C SER A 246 -7.24 -13.42 20.73
N ASN A 247 -6.32 -14.37 20.50
CA ASN A 247 -5.10 -14.59 21.29
C ASN A 247 -3.96 -15.30 20.50
N LYS A 248 -3.98 -15.28 19.16
CA LYS A 248 -3.02 -16.00 18.32
C LYS A 248 -2.54 -15.14 17.16
N ILE A 249 -1.25 -15.26 16.86
CA ILE A 249 -0.61 -14.67 15.68
C ILE A 249 -0.32 -15.82 14.72
N PHE A 250 -0.77 -15.69 13.47
CA PHE A 250 -0.51 -16.64 12.40
C PHE A 250 0.20 -15.96 11.25
N ASP A 251 1.06 -16.71 10.57
CA ASP A 251 1.61 -16.29 9.28
C ASP A 251 0.47 -16.09 8.28
N ASN A 252 0.40 -14.90 7.71
CA ASN A 252 -0.56 -14.53 6.68
C ASN A 252 0.09 -14.73 5.31
N TYR A 253 0.96 -13.80 4.90
CA TYR A 253 1.86 -13.94 3.76
C TYR A 253 3.30 -14.16 4.21
N THR A 254 4.09 -14.79 3.36
CA THR A 254 5.51 -15.11 3.60
C THR A 254 6.44 -14.36 2.66
N SER A 255 5.92 -13.70 1.62
CA SER A 255 6.66 -12.73 0.80
C SER A 255 5.73 -11.64 0.28
N HIS A 256 6.32 -10.53 -0.15
CA HIS A 256 5.58 -9.36 -0.62
C HIS A 256 6.26 -8.71 -1.82
N ILE A 257 5.44 -8.14 -2.69
CA ILE A 257 5.90 -7.22 -3.74
C ILE A 257 5.09 -5.94 -3.57
N GLY A 258 5.72 -4.83 -3.23
CA GLY A 258 5.05 -3.54 -3.08
C GLY A 258 5.35 -2.63 -4.26
N VAL A 259 4.32 -2.23 -5.01
CA VAL A 259 4.40 -1.39 -6.21
C VAL A 259 3.86 -0.01 -5.86
N PHE A 260 4.76 0.96 -5.68
CA PHE A 260 4.46 2.28 -5.15
C PHE A 260 4.63 3.37 -6.22
N PRO A 261 3.54 3.84 -6.87
CA PRO A 261 3.62 4.85 -7.92
C PRO A 261 3.63 6.29 -7.40
N LEU A 262 3.19 6.52 -6.16
CA LEU A 262 2.93 7.86 -5.60
C LEU A 262 3.44 8.03 -4.17
N CYS A 263 4.02 6.98 -3.57
CA CYS A 263 4.53 7.03 -2.21
C CYS A 263 5.98 7.53 -2.20
N SER A 264 6.30 8.38 -1.23
CA SER A 264 7.71 8.70 -0.96
C SER A 264 8.49 7.42 -0.68
N ARG A 265 9.56 7.21 -1.47
CA ARG A 265 10.48 6.08 -1.30
C ARG A 265 10.98 6.00 0.13
N ILE A 266 11.45 7.11 0.67
CA ILE A 266 12.00 7.19 2.03
C ILE A 266 10.97 6.71 3.06
N ASN A 267 9.71 7.12 2.94
CA ASN A 267 8.66 6.70 3.89
C ASN A 267 8.38 5.20 3.84
N VAL A 268 8.36 4.59 2.65
CA VAL A 268 8.15 3.14 2.51
C VAL A 268 9.33 2.37 3.08
N LEU A 269 10.57 2.73 2.72
CA LEU A 269 11.78 2.06 3.21
C LEU A 269 11.90 2.21 4.73
N ASN A 270 11.63 3.40 5.28
CA ASN A 270 11.61 3.62 6.73
C ASN A 270 10.47 2.89 7.43
N GLY A 271 9.32 2.73 6.77
CA GLY A 271 8.24 1.89 7.26
C GLY A 271 8.65 0.43 7.41
N TYR A 272 9.38 -0.12 6.44
CA TYR A 272 9.94 -1.47 6.55
C TYR A 272 10.95 -1.56 7.71
N ARG A 273 11.91 -0.62 7.81
CA ARG A 273 12.88 -0.56 8.92
C ARG A 273 12.19 -0.50 10.27
N ALA A 274 11.18 0.37 10.41
CA ALA A 274 10.40 0.49 11.62
C ALA A 274 9.66 -0.82 11.96
N ALA A 275 9.07 -1.49 10.97
CA ALA A 275 8.39 -2.76 11.20
C ALA A 275 9.36 -3.86 11.65
N SER A 276 10.49 -3.99 10.95
CA SER A 276 11.52 -5.00 11.24
C SER A 276 12.10 -4.84 12.65
N ALA A 277 12.43 -3.60 13.03
CA ALA A 277 12.99 -3.30 14.34
C ALA A 277 11.95 -3.33 15.48
N PHE A 278 10.71 -2.90 15.24
CA PHE A 278 9.71 -2.77 16.31
C PHE A 278 8.93 -4.05 16.58
N TYR A 279 8.63 -4.86 15.56
CA TYR A 279 7.83 -6.08 15.72
C TYR A 279 8.68 -7.34 15.94
N ASP A 280 9.94 -7.18 16.35
CA ASP A 280 10.93 -8.24 16.58
C ASP A 280 11.05 -9.24 15.42
N GLY A 281 11.94 -8.95 14.46
CA GLY A 281 12.28 -9.91 13.40
C GLY A 281 11.13 -10.14 12.43
N LEU A 282 10.58 -9.06 11.85
CA LEU A 282 9.65 -9.18 10.72
C LEU A 282 10.35 -9.88 9.55
N SER A 283 10.21 -11.21 9.49
CA SER A 283 10.67 -12.02 8.37
C SER A 283 9.64 -11.96 7.24
N LEU A 284 9.66 -10.85 6.49
CA LEU A 284 8.84 -10.66 5.29
C LEU A 284 9.75 -10.18 4.15
N PRO A 285 10.34 -11.10 3.37
CA PRO A 285 11.03 -10.76 2.14
C PRO A 285 10.12 -9.93 1.22
N SER A 286 10.50 -8.69 0.96
CA SER A 286 9.78 -7.72 0.13
C SER A 286 10.61 -7.19 -1.03
N LEU A 287 10.04 -7.23 -2.25
CA LEU A 287 10.51 -6.42 -3.37
C LEU A 287 9.70 -5.13 -3.40
N LEU A 288 10.35 -4.00 -3.12
CA LEU A 288 9.72 -2.68 -3.07
C LEU A 288 10.07 -1.93 -4.35
N VAL A 289 9.07 -1.79 -5.21
CA VAL A 289 9.15 -1.22 -6.56
C VAL A 289 8.62 0.21 -6.53
N PHE A 290 9.40 1.15 -7.04
CA PHE A 290 9.04 2.56 -7.12
C PHE A 290 9.00 3.03 -8.57
N PHE A 291 7.94 3.76 -8.90
CA PHE A 291 7.75 4.45 -10.17
C PHE A 291 7.56 5.92 -9.86
N GLY A 292 8.25 6.81 -10.55
CA GLY A 292 7.84 8.20 -10.55
C GLY A 292 8.73 9.17 -9.80
N LYS A 293 8.91 10.37 -10.36
CA LYS A 293 9.60 11.50 -9.74
C LYS A 293 9.07 11.83 -8.34
N SER A 294 7.77 11.65 -8.11
CA SER A 294 7.14 11.87 -6.80
C SER A 294 7.56 10.89 -5.70
N CYS A 295 8.17 9.76 -6.07
CA CYS A 295 8.80 8.85 -5.12
C CYS A 295 10.20 9.31 -4.71
N PHE A 296 10.83 10.20 -5.50
CA PHE A 296 12.24 10.59 -5.38
C PHE A 296 12.46 12.00 -4.82
N GLU A 297 11.47 12.89 -4.95
CA GLU A 297 11.44 14.25 -4.34
C GLU A 297 10.57 14.29 -3.08
#